data_AF-A0A537M9Z5-F1
#
_entry.id   AF-A0A537M9Z5-F1
#
_cell.length_a   1.000
_cell.length_b   1.000
_cell.length_c   1.000
_cell.angle_alpha   90.00
_cell.angle_beta   90.00
_cell.angle_gamma   90.00
#
_symmetry.space_group_name_H-M   'P 1'
#
loop_
_entity.id
_entity.type
_entity.pdbx_description
1 polymer ?
#
loop_
_entity_poly.entity_id
_entity_poly.type
_entity_poly.pdbx_seq_one_letter_code
_entity_poly.pdbx_strand_id
1 'polypeptide(L)'
;MLAAIFGLSGEALSEDERAFFRDADPAGYILFRRNCRTREQLRALTDELRALHGRDDLPILIDQEGGRVARLGPPEWPEFPAAGCFAELYAKAPMSAIQAARLNGQAIAAVLREAGATVDCAPLLDVARSGTHPIISERAYGSDPMQVAALGRAMLDGLSAGGVVGVVKHLPGQGRAEADSHERLPIVSAPEADLETDLTPFRALAAAPMGMV
;
A
#
# COMPACT_ATOMS: atom_id res chain seq x y z
N MET A 1 14.75 20.19 1.21
CA MET A 1 14.00 18.93 1.15
C MET A 1 14.84 17.74 1.57
N LEU A 2 14.47 17.07 2.66
CA LEU A 2 15.08 15.84 3.16
C LEU A 2 14.45 14.62 2.47
N ALA A 3 15.27 13.65 2.04
CA ALA A 3 14.82 12.39 1.44
C ALA A 3 14.26 11.42 2.49
N ALA A 4 13.20 11.82 3.20
CA ALA A 4 12.55 11.07 4.25
C ALA A 4 11.03 11.16 4.12
N ILE A 5 10.35 10.09 4.53
CA ILE A 5 8.90 10.06 4.76
C ILE A 5 8.70 9.95 6.27
N PHE A 6 8.00 10.92 6.87
CA PHE A 6 7.72 10.89 8.31
C PHE A 6 6.29 10.46 8.62
N GLY A 7 6.14 9.72 9.72
CA GLY A 7 4.85 9.50 10.34
C GLY A 7 4.46 10.66 11.26
N LEU A 8 3.18 10.74 11.59
CA LEU A 8 2.64 11.73 12.52
C LEU A 8 2.27 11.08 13.86
N SER A 9 2.39 11.82 14.94
CA SER A 9 2.13 11.33 16.30
C SER A 9 0.62 11.14 16.58
N GLY A 10 -0.25 12.01 16.05
CA GLY A 10 -1.68 11.98 16.35
C GLY A 10 -2.58 12.57 15.25
N GLU A 11 -3.77 13.00 15.67
CA GLU A 11 -4.85 13.48 14.79
C GLU A 11 -4.67 14.94 14.32
N ALA A 12 -3.74 15.67 14.92
CA ALA A 12 -3.38 17.03 14.55
C ALA A 12 -1.88 17.21 14.77
N LEU A 13 -1.26 18.13 14.04
CA LEU A 13 0.14 18.48 14.31
C LEU A 13 0.27 19.12 15.70
N SER A 14 1.27 18.72 16.46
CA SER A 14 1.73 19.47 17.63
C SER A 14 2.55 20.70 17.22
N GLU A 15 2.81 21.62 18.15
CA GLU A 15 3.72 22.75 17.88
C GLU A 15 5.14 22.28 17.55
N ASP A 16 5.62 21.24 18.24
CA ASP A 16 6.92 20.62 18.00
C ASP A 16 6.98 19.97 16.62
N GLU A 17 5.94 19.24 16.21
CA GLU A 17 5.87 18.64 14.87
C GLU A 17 5.86 19.73 13.79
N ARG A 18 5.10 20.81 13.98
CA ARG A 18 5.12 21.95 13.04
C ARG A 18 6.51 22.55 12.91
N ALA A 19 7.21 22.76 14.03
CA ALA A 19 8.56 23.32 14.02
C ALA A 19 9.56 22.37 13.35
N PHE A 20 9.58 21.11 13.77
CA PHE A 20 10.45 20.07 13.21
C PHE A 20 10.21 19.88 11.72
N PHE A 21 8.95 19.76 11.29
CA PHE A 21 8.62 19.52 9.89
C PHE A 21 8.97 20.70 8.98
N ARG A 22 8.79 21.95 9.43
CA ARG A 22 9.24 23.12 8.66
C ARG A 22 10.75 23.11 8.43
N ASP A 23 11.52 22.73 9.44
CA ASP A 23 12.98 22.67 9.34
C ASP A 23 13.46 21.49 8.49
N ALA A 24 12.85 20.31 8.71
CA ALA A 24 13.22 19.09 8.01
C ALA A 24 12.83 19.09 6.52
N ASP A 25 11.72 19.75 6.16
CA ASP A 25 11.16 19.78 4.79
C ASP A 25 11.19 18.38 4.13
N PRO A 26 10.48 17.37 4.67
CA PRO A 26 10.57 16.00 4.19
C PRO A 26 9.99 15.82 2.79
N ALA A 27 10.42 14.77 2.10
CA ALA A 27 9.87 14.39 0.79
C ALA A 27 8.37 14.10 0.86
N GLY A 28 7.86 13.61 2.00
CA GLY A 28 6.44 13.35 2.19
C GLY A 28 6.12 12.81 3.59
N TYR A 29 4.89 12.34 3.76
CA TYR A 29 4.37 11.84 5.02
C TYR A 29 3.66 10.50 4.85
N ILE A 30 3.57 9.71 5.92
CA ILE A 30 2.75 8.49 5.94
C ILE A 30 1.75 8.52 7.09
N LEU A 31 0.48 8.27 6.75
CA LEU A 31 -0.64 8.21 7.68
C LEU A 31 -0.79 6.79 8.24
N PHE A 32 -1.03 6.72 9.54
CA PHE A 32 -1.41 5.50 10.25
C PHE A 32 -2.81 5.64 10.84
N ARG A 33 -3.36 4.53 11.36
CA ARG A 33 -4.69 4.51 11.98
C ARG A 33 -4.87 5.57 13.07
N ARG A 34 -3.82 5.84 13.86
CA ARG A 34 -3.82 6.88 14.91
C ARG A 34 -4.01 8.31 14.40
N ASN A 35 -3.88 8.53 13.09
CA ASN A 35 -4.06 9.85 12.47
C ASN A 35 -5.46 10.02 11.85
N CYS A 36 -6.27 8.95 11.80
CA CYS A 36 -7.51 8.87 11.03
C CYS A 36 -8.73 8.77 11.96
N ARG A 37 -9.37 9.91 12.26
CA ARG A 37 -10.52 9.98 13.18
C ARG A 37 -11.86 10.18 12.48
N THR A 38 -11.99 11.24 11.68
CA THR A 38 -13.15 11.52 10.82
C THR A 38 -12.65 12.05 9.47
N ARG A 39 -13.52 12.08 8.46
CA ARG A 39 -13.20 12.66 7.14
C ARG A 39 -12.73 14.11 7.24
N GLU A 40 -13.43 14.94 8.01
CA GLU A 40 -13.11 16.36 8.17
C GLU A 40 -11.77 16.57 8.89
N GLN A 41 -11.55 15.82 9.98
CA GLN A 41 -10.28 15.90 10.72
C GLN A 41 -9.10 15.47 9.85
N LEU A 42 -9.22 14.34 9.15
CA LEU A 42 -8.13 13.81 8.33
C LEU A 42 -7.83 14.73 7.15
N ARG A 43 -8.88 15.31 6.55
CA ARG A 43 -8.72 16.32 5.50
C ARG A 43 -7.98 17.55 6.02
N ALA A 44 -8.37 18.08 7.18
CA ALA A 44 -7.69 19.23 7.79
C ALA A 44 -6.21 18.94 8.08
N LEU A 45 -5.88 17.74 8.57
CA LEU A 45 -4.51 17.32 8.81
C LEU A 45 -3.67 17.29 7.53
N THR A 46 -4.19 16.70 6.45
CA THR A 46 -3.45 16.61 5.18
C THR A 46 -3.34 17.96 4.46
N ASP A 47 -4.33 18.84 4.60
CA ASP A 47 -4.24 20.22 4.10
C ASP A 47 -3.24 21.05 4.88
N GLU A 48 -3.16 20.89 6.21
CA GLU A 48 -2.16 21.55 7.04
C GLU A 48 -0.74 21.14 6.64
N LEU A 49 -0.49 19.85 6.37
CA LEU A 49 0.81 19.36 5.89
C LEU A 49 1.23 20.01 4.57
N ARG A 50 0.31 20.14 3.60
CA ARG A 50 0.59 20.83 2.32
C ARG A 50 0.89 22.31 2.55
N ALA A 51 0.06 22.98 3.35
CA ALA A 51 0.21 24.39 3.65
C ALA A 51 1.53 24.70 4.37
N LEU A 52 1.97 23.80 5.26
CA LEU A 52 3.24 23.93 5.99
C LEU A 52 4.45 24.07 5.05
N HIS A 53 4.39 23.41 3.90
CA HIS A 53 5.46 23.39 2.89
C HIS A 53 5.18 24.23 1.65
N GLY A 54 3.94 24.71 1.48
CA GLY A 54 3.49 25.33 0.24
C GLY A 54 3.55 24.38 -0.97
N ARG A 55 3.38 23.06 -0.76
CA ARG A 55 3.44 22.02 -1.80
C ARG A 55 2.08 21.34 -1.97
N ASP A 56 1.36 21.71 -3.03
CA ASP A 56 0.07 21.09 -3.36
C ASP A 56 0.22 19.60 -3.75
N ASP A 57 1.37 19.24 -4.31
CA ASP A 57 1.73 17.91 -4.77
C ASP A 57 2.48 17.07 -3.71
N LEU A 58 2.53 17.53 -2.45
CA LEU A 58 3.17 16.82 -1.34
C LEU A 58 2.67 15.36 -1.26
N PRO A 59 3.56 14.36 -1.40
CA PRO A 59 3.21 12.95 -1.23
C PRO A 59 2.73 12.66 0.20
N ILE A 60 1.51 12.16 0.31
CA ILE A 60 0.95 11.66 1.56
C ILE A 60 0.54 10.21 1.33
N LEU A 61 1.29 9.31 1.97
CA LEU A 61 1.22 7.86 1.89
C LEU A 61 0.24 7.31 2.93
N ILE A 62 -0.33 6.14 2.65
CA ILE A 62 -1.15 5.36 3.58
C ILE A 62 -1.12 3.89 3.17
N ASP A 63 -1.35 2.95 4.09
CA ASP A 63 -1.57 1.53 3.74
C ASP A 63 -3.07 1.22 3.67
N GLN A 64 -3.63 1.14 2.47
CA GLN A 64 -5.04 0.83 2.25
C GLN A 64 -5.22 -0.33 1.27
N GLU A 65 -4.69 -1.50 1.62
CA GLU A 65 -4.77 -2.73 0.80
C GLU A 65 -6.17 -3.34 0.77
N GLY A 66 -6.91 -3.20 1.88
CA GLY A 66 -8.16 -3.93 2.16
C GLY A 66 -7.95 -5.06 3.16
N GLY A 67 -9.06 -5.61 3.67
CA GLY A 67 -9.02 -6.60 4.76
C GLY A 67 -8.27 -6.09 5.99
N ARG A 68 -7.26 -6.84 6.47
CA ARG A 68 -6.53 -6.52 7.71
C ARG A 68 -5.66 -5.27 7.61
N VAL A 69 -5.22 -4.88 6.41
CA VAL A 69 -4.39 -3.70 6.19
C VAL A 69 -5.25 -2.59 5.58
N ALA A 70 -5.99 -1.93 6.47
CA ALA A 70 -6.83 -0.79 6.16
C ALA A 70 -6.72 0.23 7.31
N ARG A 71 -6.17 1.41 7.03
CA ARG A 71 -6.13 2.51 8.02
C ARG A 71 -7.48 3.22 8.08
N LEU A 72 -8.16 3.35 6.93
CA LEU A 72 -9.50 3.88 6.80
C LEU A 72 -10.49 2.71 6.74
N GLY A 73 -11.46 2.67 7.65
CA GLY A 73 -12.49 1.64 7.67
C GLY A 73 -13.74 2.05 8.46
N PRO A 74 -14.71 1.13 8.63
CA PRO A 74 -15.98 1.44 9.28
C PRO A 74 -15.81 1.93 10.73
N PRO A 75 -16.74 2.78 11.22
CA PRO A 75 -17.97 3.23 10.55
C PRO A 75 -17.80 4.41 9.59
N GLU A 76 -16.65 5.08 9.60
CA GLU A 76 -16.44 6.34 8.87
C GLU A 76 -16.18 6.12 7.36
N TRP A 77 -15.46 5.04 7.04
CA TRP A 77 -15.10 4.67 5.67
C TRP A 77 -15.63 3.28 5.32
N PRO A 78 -15.84 2.97 4.03
CA PRO A 78 -16.25 1.64 3.62
C PRO A 78 -15.19 0.59 3.97
N GLU A 79 -15.63 -0.65 4.12
CA GLU A 79 -14.75 -1.82 4.16
C GLU A 79 -14.39 -2.24 2.73
N PHE A 80 -13.14 -2.63 2.51
CA PHE A 80 -12.65 -3.13 1.23
C PHE A 80 -12.21 -4.60 1.36
N PRO A 81 -12.48 -5.44 0.34
CA PRO A 81 -12.08 -6.85 0.34
C PRO A 81 -10.57 -7.03 0.45
N ALA A 82 -10.15 -8.11 1.10
CA ALA A 82 -8.76 -8.54 1.12
C ALA A 82 -8.32 -9.05 -0.26
N ALA A 83 -7.01 -9.01 -0.54
CA ALA A 83 -6.43 -9.51 -1.79
C ALA A 83 -6.82 -10.97 -2.11
N GLY A 84 -6.92 -11.81 -1.07
CA GLY A 84 -7.34 -13.21 -1.20
C GLY A 84 -8.71 -13.40 -1.84
N CYS A 85 -9.65 -12.47 -1.65
CA CYS A 85 -10.96 -12.53 -2.30
C CYS A 85 -10.84 -12.46 -3.83
N PHE A 86 -9.93 -11.63 -4.35
CA PHE A 86 -9.65 -11.54 -5.78
C PHE A 86 -8.90 -12.78 -6.28
N ALA A 87 -8.00 -13.33 -5.46
CA ALA A 87 -7.29 -14.56 -5.77
C ALA A 87 -8.26 -15.75 -5.95
N GLU A 88 -9.21 -15.91 -5.03
CA GLU A 88 -10.24 -16.95 -5.11
C GLU A 88 -11.16 -16.77 -6.32
N LEU A 89 -11.50 -15.52 -6.65
CA LEU A 89 -12.27 -15.22 -7.86
C LEU A 89 -11.46 -15.52 -9.13
N TYR A 90 -10.16 -15.26 -9.12
CA TYR A 90 -9.28 -15.49 -10.27
C TYR A 90 -9.25 -16.96 -10.67
N ALA A 91 -9.22 -17.88 -9.68
CA ALA A 91 -9.26 -19.32 -9.92
C ALA A 91 -10.55 -19.78 -10.64
N LYS A 92 -11.65 -19.01 -10.57
CA LYS A 92 -12.95 -19.34 -11.16
C LYS A 92 -13.22 -18.55 -12.45
N ALA A 93 -12.87 -17.27 -12.46
CA ALA A 93 -13.15 -16.33 -13.52
C ALA A 93 -12.06 -15.23 -13.59
N PRO A 94 -10.91 -15.51 -14.24
CA PRO A 94 -9.77 -14.59 -14.26
C PRO A 94 -10.10 -13.17 -14.73
N MET A 95 -10.90 -13.04 -15.80
CA MET A 95 -11.28 -11.73 -16.32
C MET A 95 -12.13 -10.93 -15.33
N SER A 96 -13.06 -11.59 -14.64
CA SER A 96 -13.90 -10.96 -13.62
C SER A 96 -13.08 -10.55 -12.40
N ALA A 97 -12.10 -11.36 -11.99
CA ALA A 97 -11.20 -11.05 -10.88
C ALA A 97 -10.33 -9.83 -11.17
N ILE A 98 -9.73 -9.76 -12.36
CA ILE A 98 -8.95 -8.61 -12.83
C ILE A 98 -9.82 -7.35 -12.81
N GLN A 99 -11.04 -7.42 -13.36
CA GLN A 99 -11.92 -6.26 -13.37
C GLN A 99 -12.36 -5.86 -11.96
N ALA A 100 -12.64 -6.82 -11.07
CA ALA A 100 -13.00 -6.56 -9.68
C ALA A 100 -11.85 -5.89 -8.91
N ALA A 101 -10.61 -6.37 -9.08
CA ALA A 101 -9.43 -5.78 -8.45
C ALA A 101 -9.19 -4.33 -8.94
N ARG A 102 -9.38 -4.07 -10.25
CA ARG A 102 -9.30 -2.71 -10.80
C ARG A 102 -10.36 -1.78 -10.21
N LEU A 103 -11.62 -2.22 -10.16
CA LEU A 103 -12.70 -1.42 -9.57
C LEU A 103 -12.47 -1.16 -8.08
N ASN A 104 -11.91 -2.15 -7.36
CA ASN A 104 -11.52 -1.97 -5.96
C ASN A 104 -10.42 -0.92 -5.79
N GLY A 105 -9.36 -0.97 -6.61
CA GLY A 105 -8.32 0.06 -6.61
C GLY A 105 -8.88 1.46 -6.89
N GLN A 106 -9.82 1.58 -7.82
CA GLN A 106 -10.48 2.86 -8.11
C GLN A 106 -11.34 3.35 -6.94
N ALA A 107 -12.07 2.46 -6.27
CA ALA A 107 -12.87 2.80 -5.10
C ALA A 107 -12.01 3.21 -3.90
N ILE A 108 -10.89 2.52 -3.66
CA ILE A 108 -9.89 2.89 -2.65
C ILE A 108 -9.34 4.28 -2.99
N ALA A 109 -8.90 4.51 -4.22
CA ALA A 109 -8.36 5.81 -4.62
C ALA A 109 -9.36 6.96 -4.41
N ALA A 110 -10.64 6.77 -4.71
CA ALA A 110 -11.66 7.78 -4.44
C ALA A 110 -11.71 8.18 -2.95
N VAL A 111 -11.69 7.20 -2.04
CA VAL A 111 -11.65 7.44 -0.60
C VAL A 111 -10.35 8.14 -0.18
N LEU A 112 -9.21 7.71 -0.71
CA LEU A 112 -7.91 8.29 -0.37
C LEU A 112 -7.80 9.75 -0.84
N ARG A 113 -8.29 10.07 -2.04
CA ARG A 113 -8.32 11.44 -2.56
C ARG A 113 -9.16 12.37 -1.70
N GLU A 114 -10.30 11.89 -1.21
CA GLU A 114 -11.15 12.65 -0.28
C GLU A 114 -10.38 12.94 1.03
N ALA A 115 -9.71 11.92 1.57
CA ALA A 115 -8.87 12.02 2.76
C ALA A 115 -7.58 12.85 2.56
N GLY A 116 -7.25 13.22 1.32
CA GLY A 116 -6.04 13.97 0.98
C GLY A 116 -4.77 13.11 0.92
N ALA A 117 -4.87 11.78 0.87
CA ALA A 117 -3.75 10.90 0.54
C ALA A 117 -3.61 10.74 -0.98
N THR A 118 -2.38 10.74 -1.48
CA THR A 118 -2.06 10.69 -2.93
C THR A 118 -1.20 9.50 -3.30
N VAL A 119 -0.72 8.74 -2.31
CA VAL A 119 0.06 7.53 -2.51
C VAL A 119 -0.52 6.44 -1.62
N ASP A 120 -0.77 5.26 -2.18
CA ASP A 120 -1.17 4.07 -1.43
C ASP A 120 -0.03 3.06 -1.49
N CYS A 121 0.33 2.52 -0.32
CA CYS A 121 1.30 1.46 -0.20
C CYS A 121 0.69 0.11 -0.62
N ALA A 122 0.15 0.05 -1.83
CA ALA A 122 -0.45 -1.13 -2.46
C ALA A 122 -0.16 -1.08 -3.97
N PRO A 123 -0.07 -2.24 -4.66
CA PRO A 123 -0.39 -3.60 -4.21
C PRO A 123 0.78 -4.35 -3.57
N LEU A 124 0.43 -5.38 -2.79
CA LEU A 124 1.35 -6.45 -2.40
C LEU A 124 1.63 -7.37 -3.60
N LEU A 125 2.90 -7.59 -3.95
CA LEU A 125 3.32 -8.47 -5.05
C LEU A 125 4.03 -9.73 -4.56
N ASP A 126 4.01 -9.98 -3.26
CA ASP A 126 4.58 -11.18 -2.66
C ASP A 126 3.80 -12.44 -3.11
N VAL A 127 4.53 -13.45 -3.57
CA VAL A 127 3.95 -14.73 -3.99
C VAL A 127 3.84 -15.66 -2.78
N ALA A 128 2.62 -15.97 -2.36
CA ALA A 128 2.39 -16.86 -1.22
C ALA A 128 2.74 -18.32 -1.56
N ARG A 129 3.20 -19.06 -0.56
CA ARG A 129 3.65 -20.45 -0.65
C ARG A 129 3.22 -21.23 0.59
N SER A 130 3.40 -22.54 0.54
CA SER A 130 3.38 -23.35 1.77
C SER A 130 4.49 -22.86 2.71
N GLY A 131 4.14 -22.53 3.95
CA GLY A 131 5.07 -21.98 4.95
C GLY A 131 5.16 -20.45 4.99
N THR A 132 4.58 -19.72 4.02
CA THR A 132 4.56 -18.25 4.07
C THR A 132 3.89 -17.75 5.33
N HIS A 133 4.56 -16.85 6.03
CA HIS A 133 4.05 -16.30 7.28
C HIS A 133 2.69 -15.57 7.09
N PRO A 134 1.73 -15.67 8.03
CA PRO A 134 0.42 -15.01 7.93
C PRO A 134 0.46 -13.49 7.67
N ILE A 135 1.55 -12.82 8.06
CA ILE A 135 1.78 -11.39 7.79
C ILE A 135 1.80 -11.07 6.28
N ILE A 136 2.08 -12.06 5.42
CA ILE A 136 2.05 -11.95 3.96
C ILE A 136 0.90 -12.75 3.36
N SER A 137 0.73 -14.02 3.76
CA SER A 137 -0.18 -14.94 3.05
C SER A 137 -1.65 -14.49 3.09
N GLU A 138 -2.11 -13.81 4.15
CA GLU A 138 -3.47 -13.26 4.25
C GLU A 138 -3.70 -12.01 3.38
N ARG A 139 -2.62 -11.40 2.86
CA ARG A 139 -2.62 -10.18 2.04
C ARG A 139 -2.22 -10.44 0.59
N ALA A 140 -1.83 -11.67 0.27
CA ALA A 140 -1.32 -12.01 -1.05
C ALA A 140 -2.44 -12.21 -2.08
N TYR A 141 -2.14 -11.89 -3.34
CA TYR A 141 -3.03 -12.16 -4.47
C TYR A 141 -2.99 -13.61 -4.98
N GLY A 142 -2.27 -14.50 -4.29
CA GLY A 142 -2.18 -15.93 -4.61
C GLY A 142 -0.77 -16.47 -4.55
N SER A 143 -0.60 -17.68 -5.09
CA SER A 143 0.67 -18.43 -5.14
C SER A 143 1.24 -18.59 -6.55
N ASP A 144 0.50 -18.18 -7.58
CA ASP A 144 0.97 -18.13 -8.96
C ASP A 144 1.52 -16.73 -9.27
N PRO A 145 2.77 -16.57 -9.73
CA PRO A 145 3.36 -15.26 -10.00
C PRO A 145 2.62 -14.44 -11.06
N MET A 146 2.07 -15.10 -12.08
CA MET A 146 1.38 -14.39 -13.16
C MET A 146 0.00 -13.91 -12.71
N GLN A 147 -0.70 -14.68 -11.87
CA GLN A 147 -1.90 -14.22 -11.18
C GLN A 147 -1.60 -13.01 -10.30
N VAL A 148 -0.54 -13.06 -9.47
CA VAL A 148 -0.14 -11.94 -8.62
C VAL A 148 0.18 -10.70 -9.47
N ALA A 149 0.92 -10.86 -10.57
CA ALA A 149 1.22 -9.77 -11.50
C ALA A 149 -0.05 -9.19 -12.15
N ALA A 150 -0.99 -10.03 -12.57
CA ALA A 150 -2.23 -9.60 -13.24
C ALA A 150 -3.15 -8.83 -12.28
N LEU A 151 -3.36 -9.34 -11.06
CA LEU A 151 -4.18 -8.68 -10.05
C LEU A 151 -3.49 -7.43 -9.49
N GLY A 152 -2.17 -7.46 -9.30
CA GLY A 152 -1.38 -6.30 -8.91
C GLY A 152 -1.43 -5.19 -9.96
N ARG A 153 -1.30 -5.52 -11.26
CA ARG A 153 -1.49 -4.54 -12.35
C ARG A 153 -2.88 -3.92 -12.30
N ALA A 154 -3.92 -4.73 -12.14
CA ALA A 154 -5.29 -4.24 -12.07
C ALA A 154 -5.48 -3.25 -10.92
N MET A 155 -4.93 -3.56 -9.73
CA MET A 155 -4.96 -2.65 -8.58
C MET A 155 -4.23 -1.33 -8.88
N LEU A 156 -3.03 -1.39 -9.47
CA LEU A 156 -2.27 -0.18 -9.89
C LEU A 156 -3.07 0.66 -10.89
N ASP A 157 -3.67 0.03 -11.90
CA ASP A 157 -4.49 0.72 -12.91
C ASP A 157 -5.69 1.42 -12.24
N GLY A 158 -6.33 0.74 -11.28
CA GLY A 158 -7.46 1.28 -10.51
C GLY A 158 -7.06 2.49 -9.68
N LEU A 159 -5.97 2.36 -8.91
CA LEU A 159 -5.43 3.47 -8.11
C LEU A 159 -5.10 4.68 -8.99
N SER A 160 -4.39 4.44 -10.11
CA SER A 160 -4.01 5.48 -11.06
C SER A 160 -5.23 6.16 -11.69
N ALA A 161 -6.29 5.41 -12.02
CA ALA A 161 -7.52 5.98 -12.57
C ALA A 161 -8.24 6.90 -11.57
N GLY A 162 -8.06 6.66 -10.26
CA GLY A 162 -8.53 7.56 -9.20
C GLY A 162 -7.52 8.64 -8.79
N GLY A 163 -6.39 8.77 -9.48
CA GLY A 163 -5.37 9.80 -9.20
C GLY A 163 -4.52 9.53 -7.95
N VAL A 164 -4.33 8.26 -7.59
CA VAL A 164 -3.45 7.80 -6.50
C VAL A 164 -2.31 6.96 -7.08
N VAL A 165 -1.10 7.21 -6.60
CA VAL A 165 0.09 6.44 -6.97
C VAL A 165 0.16 5.18 -6.11
N GLY A 166 0.29 4.01 -6.74
CA GLY A 166 0.52 2.75 -6.02
C GLY A 166 2.00 2.44 -5.82
N VAL A 167 2.33 1.81 -4.70
CA VAL A 167 3.69 1.33 -4.35
C VAL A 167 3.69 -0.20 -4.35
N VAL A 168 4.50 -0.80 -5.21
CA VAL A 168 4.68 -2.26 -5.22
C VAL A 168 5.58 -2.70 -4.06
N LYS A 169 5.20 -3.77 -3.35
CA LYS A 169 5.94 -4.24 -2.16
C LYS A 169 5.79 -5.75 -1.91
N HIS A 170 6.69 -6.42 -1.19
CA HIS A 170 7.95 -5.91 -0.63
C HIS A 170 9.10 -6.43 -1.49
N LEU A 171 9.84 -5.54 -2.18
CA LEU A 171 10.91 -5.96 -3.09
C LEU A 171 12.05 -6.64 -2.31
N PRO A 172 12.63 -7.76 -2.80
CA PRO A 172 12.34 -8.47 -4.06
C PRO A 172 11.24 -9.54 -3.96
N GLY A 173 10.63 -9.71 -2.79
CA GLY A 173 9.58 -10.69 -2.51
C GLY A 173 9.73 -11.27 -1.11
N GLN A 174 8.80 -10.92 -0.21
CA GLN A 174 8.72 -11.44 1.16
C GLN A 174 7.91 -12.75 1.25
N GLY A 175 7.35 -13.23 0.14
CA GLY A 175 6.54 -14.46 0.08
C GLY A 175 7.24 -15.73 0.60
N ARG A 176 8.58 -15.79 0.57
CA ARG A 176 9.36 -16.90 1.13
C ARG A 176 9.71 -16.76 2.60
N ALA A 177 9.47 -15.61 3.21
CA ALA A 177 9.76 -15.41 4.61
C ALA A 177 8.78 -16.21 5.49
N GLU A 178 9.32 -17.00 6.41
CA GLU A 178 8.57 -17.75 7.43
C GLU A 178 8.49 -16.98 8.76
N ALA A 179 8.89 -15.72 8.76
CA ALA A 179 8.96 -14.86 9.94
C ALA A 179 8.34 -13.49 9.67
N ASP A 180 7.77 -12.91 10.72
CA ASP A 180 7.40 -11.50 10.71
C ASP A 180 8.65 -10.62 10.83
N SER A 181 8.87 -9.76 9.83
CA SER A 181 9.97 -8.79 9.80
C SER A 181 9.84 -7.71 10.89
N HIS A 182 8.66 -7.53 11.49
CA HIS A 182 8.47 -6.65 12.64
C HIS A 182 9.07 -7.24 13.93
N GLU A 183 9.19 -8.57 14.01
CA GLU A 183 9.65 -9.27 15.22
C GLU A 183 11.10 -9.73 15.14
N ARG A 184 11.55 -10.15 13.95
CA ARG A 184 12.92 -10.61 13.72
C ARG A 184 13.30 -10.49 12.24
N LEU A 185 14.61 -10.40 11.96
CA LEU A 185 15.12 -10.35 10.60
C LEU A 185 14.85 -11.68 9.86
N PRO A 186 14.00 -11.72 8.82
CA PRO A 186 13.79 -12.93 8.05
C PRO A 186 15.02 -13.26 7.18
N ILE A 187 15.35 -14.54 7.08
CA ILE A 187 16.43 -15.03 6.21
C ILE A 187 15.82 -16.03 5.22
N VAL A 188 15.96 -15.75 3.93
CA VAL A 188 15.55 -16.65 2.84
C VAL A 188 16.80 -17.31 2.28
N SER A 189 16.95 -18.62 2.47
CA SER A 189 18.09 -19.44 2.01
C SER A 189 17.84 -20.15 0.68
N ALA A 190 16.76 -19.81 -0.03
CA ALA A 190 16.41 -20.40 -1.31
C ALA A 190 17.49 -20.11 -2.38
N PRO A 191 17.77 -21.04 -3.29
CA PRO A 191 18.70 -20.81 -4.38
C PRO A 191 18.17 -19.74 -5.34
N GLU A 192 19.06 -19.05 -6.06
CA GLU A 192 18.70 -17.96 -6.97
C GLU A 192 17.63 -18.34 -8.00
N ALA A 193 17.72 -19.55 -8.56
CA ALA A 193 16.73 -20.08 -9.52
C ALA A 193 15.31 -20.14 -8.93
N ASP A 194 15.18 -20.32 -7.62
CA ASP A 194 13.89 -20.34 -6.94
C ASP A 194 13.36 -18.92 -6.72
N LEU A 195 14.24 -17.93 -6.50
CA LEU A 195 13.87 -16.52 -6.29
C LEU A 195 13.26 -15.88 -7.54
N GLU A 196 13.55 -16.42 -8.72
CA GLU A 196 12.98 -15.97 -10.00
C GLU A 196 11.44 -15.95 -9.99
N THR A 197 10.83 -16.92 -9.30
CA THR A 197 9.38 -17.00 -9.12
C THR A 197 8.85 -15.81 -8.31
N ASP A 198 9.55 -15.36 -7.27
CA ASP A 198 9.15 -14.23 -6.43
C ASP A 198 9.44 -12.89 -7.09
N LEU A 199 10.50 -12.82 -7.92
CA LEU A 199 10.86 -11.65 -8.71
C LEU A 199 9.92 -11.40 -9.90
N THR A 200 9.26 -12.45 -10.39
CA THR A 200 8.44 -12.40 -11.61
C THR A 200 7.36 -11.30 -11.57
N PRO A 201 6.55 -11.15 -10.51
CA PRO A 201 5.56 -10.08 -10.45
C PRO A 201 6.20 -8.69 -10.45
N PHE A 202 7.31 -8.51 -9.74
CA PHE A 202 8.02 -7.23 -9.71
C PHE A 202 8.63 -6.87 -11.07
N ARG A 203 9.17 -7.85 -11.81
CA ARG A 203 9.68 -7.62 -13.18
C ARG A 203 8.55 -7.28 -14.15
N ALA A 204 7.42 -7.99 -14.07
CA ALA A 204 6.24 -7.70 -14.88
C ALA A 204 5.67 -6.29 -14.60
N LEU A 205 5.86 -5.80 -13.38
CA LEU A 205 5.39 -4.49 -12.93
C LEU A 205 6.55 -3.50 -12.70
N ALA A 206 7.71 -3.68 -13.34
CA ALA A 206 8.90 -2.86 -13.13
C ALA A 206 8.72 -1.38 -13.52
N ALA A 207 7.73 -1.08 -14.36
CA ALA A 207 7.32 0.28 -14.70
C ALA A 207 6.41 0.94 -13.65
N ALA A 208 6.14 0.29 -12.52
CA ALA A 208 5.43 0.91 -11.41
C ALA A 208 6.19 2.15 -10.91
N PRO A 209 5.49 3.25 -10.60
CA PRO A 209 6.12 4.53 -10.27
C PRO A 209 6.89 4.50 -8.96
N MET A 210 6.52 3.61 -8.02
CA MET A 210 7.15 3.48 -6.71
C MET A 210 7.25 2.01 -6.30
N GLY A 211 8.30 1.68 -5.55
CA GLY A 211 8.50 0.38 -4.93
C GLY A 211 9.03 0.52 -3.49
N MET A 212 8.71 -0.45 -2.64
CA MET A 212 9.14 -0.51 -1.24
C MET A 212 9.81 -1.84 -0.95
N VAL A 213 10.96 -1.79 -0.27
CA VAL A 213 11.72 -2.95 0.23
C VAL A 213 11.24 -3.38 1.62
#